data_AF-A0AA39J551-F1
#
_entry.id   AF-A0AA39J551-F1
#
_cell.length_a   1.000
_cell.length_b   1.000
_cell.length_c   1.000
_cell.angle_alpha   90.00
_cell.angle_beta   90.00
_cell.angle_gamma   90.00
#
_symmetry.space_group_name_H-M   'P 1'
#
loop_
_entity.id
_entity.type
_entity.pdbx_description
1 polymer ?
#
loop_
_entity_poly.entity_id
_entity_poly.type
_entity_poly.pdbx_seq_one_letter_code
_entity_poly.pdbx_strand_id
1 'polypeptide(L)'
;MHAECKDDGKYETELLTRFHKQLQSTEDMMFHVFEALKSMRNRVSTNPVDKVAGLAYVMVSEAIPAYYESQSLEDAWTALVNSMLNKCRGQLFYFYPEPGNAGKKWRPSWDQLMSKPLPTDGYSSTVGIAEIDRDETGDEDTCDACCIEKGVVRGLQGSDRRGELIVKDKGGIEHGFEVTATHTYPIPDDTYTLIDSCSEYVRLHNVWVVGQSLPGGKFEKVSVLELSRQEHCRLNDLDITEQHQYILI
;
A
#
# COMPACT_ATOMS: atom_id res chain seq x y z
N MET A 1 -29.86 -7.45 -13.70
CA MET A 1 -30.85 -6.53 -14.31
C MET A 1 -30.15 -5.91 -15.51
N HIS A 2 -30.47 -6.31 -16.74
CA HIS A 2 -29.80 -5.81 -17.95
C HIS A 2 -30.70 -4.78 -18.62
N ALA A 3 -30.34 -3.49 -18.53
CA ALA A 3 -30.96 -2.42 -19.29
C ALA A 3 -30.22 -2.27 -20.62
N GLU A 4 -30.94 -2.15 -21.73
CA GLU A 4 -30.34 -2.01 -23.06
C GLU A 4 -29.70 -0.63 -23.24
N CYS A 5 -28.44 -0.64 -23.70
CA CYS A 5 -27.68 0.57 -24.05
C CYS A 5 -27.96 0.93 -25.51
N LYS A 6 -28.25 2.21 -25.80
CA LYS A 6 -28.45 2.69 -27.17
C LYS A 6 -27.09 2.89 -27.86
N ASP A 7 -27.08 2.95 -29.19
CA ASP A 7 -25.87 3.08 -30.02
C ASP A 7 -25.00 4.32 -29.71
N ASP A 8 -25.54 5.33 -28.99
CA ASP A 8 -24.82 6.53 -28.56
C ASP A 8 -24.21 6.43 -27.14
N GLY A 9 -24.26 5.25 -26.52
CA GLY A 9 -23.76 5.01 -25.16
C GLY A 9 -24.70 5.51 -24.05
N LYS A 10 -25.92 5.97 -24.39
CA LYS A 10 -26.93 6.40 -23.42
C LYS A 10 -27.96 5.31 -23.17
N TYR A 11 -28.49 5.30 -21.97
CA TYR A 11 -29.57 4.40 -21.57
C TYR A 11 -30.93 5.08 -21.80
N GLU A 12 -32.01 4.30 -21.61
CA GLU A 12 -33.38 4.77 -21.80
C GLU A 12 -33.68 6.08 -21.04
N THR A 13 -33.09 6.23 -19.85
CA THR A 13 -33.23 7.43 -19.02
C THR A 13 -31.88 8.08 -18.69
N GLU A 14 -31.90 9.38 -18.43
CA GLU A 14 -30.72 10.11 -17.93
C GLU A 14 -30.23 9.55 -16.58
N LEU A 15 -31.17 9.09 -15.74
CA LEU A 15 -30.86 8.42 -14.47
C LEU A 15 -30.04 7.15 -14.69
N LEU A 16 -30.50 6.26 -15.60
CA LEU A 16 -29.78 5.05 -15.94
C LEU A 16 -28.41 5.35 -16.55
N THR A 17 -28.33 6.37 -17.42
CA THR A 17 -27.05 6.80 -18.00
C THR A 17 -26.07 7.27 -16.94
N ARG A 18 -26.53 8.08 -15.98
CA ARG A 18 -25.71 8.51 -14.84
C ARG A 18 -25.30 7.33 -13.96
N PHE A 19 -26.22 6.41 -13.68
CA PHE A 19 -25.96 5.24 -12.87
C PHE A 19 -24.88 4.35 -13.48
N HIS A 20 -25.01 3.98 -14.77
CA HIS A 20 -24.03 3.15 -15.45
C HIS A 20 -22.67 3.83 -15.60
N LYS A 21 -22.64 5.15 -15.85
CA LYS A 21 -21.39 5.91 -15.84
C LYS A 21 -20.71 5.88 -14.46
N GLN A 22 -21.48 5.99 -13.37
CA GLN A 22 -20.94 5.89 -12.02
C GLN A 22 -20.49 4.46 -11.67
N LEU A 23 -21.23 3.45 -12.13
CA LEU A 23 -20.86 2.04 -11.96
C LEU A 23 -19.55 1.73 -12.66
N GLN A 24 -19.42 2.10 -13.94
CA GLN A 24 -18.20 1.90 -14.71
C GLN A 24 -17.00 2.62 -14.06
N SER A 25 -17.18 3.87 -13.64
CA SER A 25 -16.13 4.58 -12.90
C SER A 25 -15.75 3.90 -11.57
N THR A 26 -16.65 3.14 -10.96
CA THR A 26 -16.37 2.36 -9.74
C THR A 26 -15.66 1.05 -10.05
N GLU A 27 -16.02 0.39 -11.16
CA GLU A 27 -15.31 -0.77 -11.69
C GLU A 27 -13.87 -0.42 -12.07
N ASP A 28 -13.67 0.76 -12.69
CA ASP A 28 -12.33 1.28 -13.01
C ASP A 28 -11.48 1.54 -11.76
N MET A 29 -12.10 1.75 -10.59
CA MET A 29 -11.40 1.92 -9.30
C MET A 29 -11.11 0.58 -8.60
N MET A 30 -11.56 -0.56 -9.13
CA MET A 30 -11.22 -1.85 -8.54
C MET A 30 -9.71 -2.04 -8.50
N PHE A 31 -9.18 -2.54 -7.38
CA PHE A 31 -7.73 -2.66 -7.13
C PHE A 31 -6.98 -1.33 -6.98
N HIS A 32 -7.65 -0.19 -6.99
CA HIS A 32 -7.05 1.14 -6.81
C HIS A 32 -7.37 1.68 -5.40
N VAL A 33 -6.75 1.11 -4.36
CA VAL A 33 -7.09 1.37 -2.94
C VAL A 33 -7.12 2.87 -2.61
N PHE A 34 -6.10 3.63 -3.01
CA PHE A 34 -6.03 5.05 -2.68
C PHE A 34 -7.00 5.92 -3.47
N GLU A 35 -7.33 5.57 -4.71
CA GLU A 35 -8.37 6.25 -5.49
C GLU A 35 -9.75 6.02 -4.88
N ALA A 36 -10.03 4.78 -4.47
CA ALA A 36 -11.25 4.42 -3.77
C ALA A 36 -11.39 5.20 -2.45
N LEU A 37 -10.31 5.26 -1.66
CA LEU A 37 -10.27 6.03 -0.40
C LEU A 37 -10.48 7.53 -0.64
N LYS A 38 -9.84 8.10 -1.66
CA LYS A 38 -10.02 9.51 -2.07
C LYS A 38 -11.47 9.80 -2.42
N SER A 39 -12.13 8.89 -3.15
CA SER A 39 -13.55 8.98 -3.46
C SER A 39 -14.44 8.90 -2.20
N MET A 40 -14.11 8.03 -1.24
CA MET A 40 -14.88 7.89 0.01
C MET A 40 -14.80 9.10 0.93
N ARG A 41 -13.69 9.85 0.94
CA ARG A 41 -13.57 11.08 1.74
C ARG A 41 -14.70 12.07 1.47
N ASN A 42 -15.03 12.27 0.19
CA ASN A 42 -16.03 13.23 -0.26
C ASN A 42 -17.46 12.69 -0.25
N ARG A 43 -17.65 11.39 -0.05
CA ARG A 43 -18.97 10.77 -0.08
C ARG A 43 -19.77 11.15 1.16
N VAL A 44 -21.04 11.51 0.95
CA VAL A 44 -22.03 11.62 2.02
C VAL A 44 -22.58 10.22 2.30
N SER A 45 -22.60 9.83 3.56
CA SER A 45 -23.17 8.55 4.02
C SER A 45 -24.20 8.78 5.12
N THR A 46 -25.13 7.85 5.27
CA THR A 46 -26.13 7.88 6.36
C THR A 46 -25.41 7.69 7.69
N ASN A 47 -24.57 6.66 7.76
CA ASN A 47 -23.72 6.35 8.89
C ASN A 47 -22.25 6.47 8.49
N PRO A 48 -21.34 6.87 9.41
CA PRO A 48 -19.91 6.91 9.11
C PRO A 48 -19.36 5.55 8.63
N VAL A 49 -19.84 4.45 9.22
CA VAL A 49 -19.43 3.07 8.91
C VAL A 49 -19.77 2.67 7.47
N ASP A 50 -20.80 3.28 6.85
CA ASP A 50 -21.17 2.98 5.46
C ASP A 50 -20.04 3.30 4.48
N LYS A 51 -19.17 4.25 4.80
CA LYS A 51 -17.99 4.57 3.97
C LYS A 51 -17.03 3.40 3.93
N VAL A 52 -16.83 2.73 5.07
CA VAL A 52 -15.98 1.54 5.16
C VAL A 52 -16.66 0.37 4.45
N ALA A 53 -17.95 0.14 4.73
CA ALA A 53 -18.71 -0.94 4.10
C ALA A 53 -18.74 -0.81 2.57
N GLY A 54 -18.86 0.41 2.05
CA GLY A 54 -18.85 0.69 0.61
C GLY A 54 -17.51 0.39 -0.09
N LEU A 55 -16.41 0.25 0.65
CA LEU A 55 -15.10 -0.10 0.10
C LEU A 55 -14.92 -1.60 -0.10
N ALA A 56 -15.70 -2.46 0.56
CA ALA A 56 -15.58 -3.92 0.47
C ALA A 56 -15.63 -4.44 -0.98
N TYR A 57 -16.46 -3.81 -1.81
CA TYR A 57 -16.55 -4.14 -3.23
C TYR A 57 -15.30 -3.72 -4.02
N VAL A 58 -14.83 -2.49 -3.83
CA VAL A 58 -13.71 -1.91 -4.60
C VAL A 58 -12.37 -2.53 -4.23
N MET A 59 -12.23 -2.93 -2.95
CA MET A 59 -11.03 -3.58 -2.41
C MET A 59 -11.00 -5.10 -2.65
N VAL A 60 -11.99 -5.63 -3.40
CA VAL A 60 -12.10 -7.03 -3.81
C VAL A 60 -12.00 -7.96 -2.60
N SER A 61 -12.80 -7.67 -1.59
CA SER A 61 -12.83 -8.43 -0.35
C SER A 61 -13.30 -9.87 -0.61
N GLU A 62 -12.55 -10.86 -0.15
CA GLU A 62 -12.88 -12.29 -0.36
C GLU A 62 -14.15 -12.69 0.39
N ALA A 63 -14.35 -12.06 1.55
CA ALA A 63 -15.60 -12.08 2.31
C ALA A 63 -16.02 -10.64 2.63
N ILE A 64 -17.32 -10.37 2.68
CA ILE A 64 -17.82 -9.07 3.14
C ILE A 64 -17.84 -9.08 4.67
N PRO A 65 -17.11 -8.19 5.36
CA PRO A 65 -17.15 -8.10 6.81
C PRO A 65 -18.56 -7.86 7.33
N ALA A 66 -18.85 -8.36 8.52
CA ALA A 66 -20.11 -8.06 9.20
C ALA A 66 -20.25 -6.55 9.42
N TYR A 67 -21.42 -6.01 9.08
CA TYR A 67 -21.75 -4.62 9.27
C TYR A 67 -22.55 -4.45 10.57
N TYR A 68 -22.03 -3.63 11.47
CA TYR A 68 -22.77 -3.16 12.64
C TYR A 68 -22.72 -1.64 12.69
N GLU A 69 -23.88 -0.98 12.73
CA GLU A 69 -23.96 0.48 12.80
C GLU A 69 -23.27 1.04 14.05
N SER A 70 -23.25 0.28 15.15
CA SER A 70 -22.63 0.67 16.41
C SER A 70 -21.13 0.37 16.51
N GLN A 71 -20.51 -0.24 15.49
CA GLN A 71 -19.08 -0.54 15.53
C GLN A 71 -18.25 0.73 15.34
N SER A 72 -17.04 0.75 15.91
CA SER A 72 -16.13 1.86 15.65
C SER A 72 -15.65 1.83 14.19
N LEU A 73 -15.30 2.99 13.65
CA LEU A 73 -14.75 3.08 12.30
C LEU A 73 -13.44 2.31 12.14
N GLU A 74 -12.61 2.28 13.19
CA GLU A 74 -11.34 1.56 13.16
C GLU A 74 -11.55 0.04 13.22
N ASP A 75 -12.53 -0.44 13.97
CA ASP A 75 -12.88 -1.87 13.98
C ASP A 75 -13.44 -2.29 12.62
N ALA A 76 -14.32 -1.46 12.03
CA ALA A 76 -14.83 -1.67 10.68
C ALA A 76 -13.70 -1.74 9.65
N TRP A 77 -12.75 -0.79 9.74
CA TRP A 77 -11.61 -0.70 8.84
C TRP A 77 -10.68 -1.90 9.01
N THR A 78 -10.41 -2.29 10.25
CA THR A 78 -9.61 -3.48 10.57
C THR A 78 -10.25 -4.74 9.99
N ALA A 79 -11.56 -4.93 10.17
CA ALA A 79 -12.28 -6.07 9.61
C ALA A 79 -12.21 -6.09 8.08
N LEU A 80 -12.30 -4.93 7.42
CA LEU A 80 -12.15 -4.80 5.98
C LEU A 80 -10.72 -5.11 5.49
N VAL A 81 -9.69 -4.59 6.16
CA VAL A 81 -8.29 -4.89 5.77
C VAL A 81 -7.99 -6.38 5.92
N ASN A 82 -8.56 -7.02 6.93
CA ASN A 82 -8.39 -8.45 7.16
C ASN A 82 -9.03 -9.31 6.06
N SER A 83 -10.12 -8.85 5.44
CA SER A 83 -10.84 -9.60 4.40
C SER A 83 -10.50 -9.18 2.96
N MET A 84 -9.80 -8.05 2.82
CA MET A 84 -9.36 -7.48 1.54
C MET A 84 -8.39 -8.41 0.81
N LEU A 85 -8.38 -8.37 -0.52
CA LEU A 85 -7.40 -9.11 -1.34
C LEU A 85 -5.95 -8.78 -0.94
N ASN A 86 -5.07 -9.80 -0.94
CA ASN A 86 -3.67 -9.68 -0.53
C ASN A 86 -2.88 -8.57 -1.26
N LYS A 87 -3.15 -8.33 -2.55
CA LYS A 87 -2.53 -7.23 -3.31
C LYS A 87 -2.99 -5.84 -2.88
N CYS A 88 -4.25 -5.71 -2.47
CA CYS A 88 -4.77 -4.45 -1.96
C CYS A 88 -4.19 -4.15 -0.57
N ARG A 89 -3.95 -5.18 0.26
CA ARG A 89 -3.12 -5.06 1.48
C ARG A 89 -1.70 -4.61 1.16
N GLY A 90 -1.10 -5.16 0.10
CA GLY A 90 0.18 -4.70 -0.46
C GLY A 90 0.20 -3.21 -0.74
N GLN A 91 -0.81 -2.65 -1.40
CA GLN A 91 -0.85 -1.19 -1.67
C GLN A 91 -0.77 -0.35 -0.38
N LEU A 92 -1.46 -0.76 0.69
CA LEU A 92 -1.36 -0.09 1.99
C LEU A 92 0.05 -0.17 2.57
N PHE A 93 0.69 -1.34 2.48
CA PHE A 93 2.03 -1.56 3.01
C PHE A 93 3.12 -0.84 2.21
N TYR A 94 3.08 -0.91 0.88
CA TYR A 94 4.17 -0.40 0.04
C TYR A 94 4.09 1.08 -0.25
N PHE A 95 2.89 1.69 -0.26
CA PHE A 95 2.75 3.06 -0.74
C PHE A 95 2.27 4.06 0.31
N TYR A 96 1.62 3.62 1.39
CA TYR A 96 1.29 4.55 2.46
C TYR A 96 2.54 4.88 3.28
N PRO A 97 2.93 6.15 3.46
CA PRO A 97 4.27 6.46 3.95
C PRO A 97 4.43 6.39 5.47
N GLU A 98 3.36 6.60 6.23
CA GLU A 98 3.47 6.61 7.70
C GLU A 98 3.19 5.23 8.29
N PRO A 99 3.79 4.89 9.43
CA PRO A 99 3.38 3.73 10.19
C PRO A 99 1.96 3.93 10.75
N GLY A 100 1.24 2.83 10.89
CA GLY A 100 -0.07 2.78 11.53
C GLY A 100 -0.03 3.25 12.98
N ASN A 101 -1.09 3.95 13.39
CA ASN A 101 -1.23 4.46 14.76
C ASN A 101 -2.39 3.82 15.54
N ALA A 102 -3.01 2.76 15.03
CA ALA A 102 -4.19 2.11 15.62
C ALA A 102 -4.04 0.58 15.76
N GLY A 103 -2.86 0.11 16.19
CA GLY A 103 -2.60 -1.30 16.47
C GLY A 103 -1.46 -1.86 15.62
N LYS A 104 -1.75 -2.19 14.35
CA LYS A 104 -0.74 -2.69 13.41
C LYS A 104 0.02 -1.52 12.76
N LYS A 105 1.35 -1.49 12.83
CA LYS A 105 2.18 -0.40 12.28
C LYS A 105 2.40 -0.49 10.77
N TRP A 106 2.26 -1.67 10.18
CA TRP A 106 2.47 -1.87 8.73
C TRP A 106 1.40 -1.19 7.86
N ARG A 107 0.18 -1.02 8.38
CA ARG A 107 -0.98 -0.42 7.68
C ARG A 107 -1.45 0.87 8.34
N PRO A 108 -2.03 1.82 7.59
CA PRO A 108 -2.63 3.00 8.18
C PRO A 108 -3.94 2.71 8.93
N SER A 109 -4.25 3.56 9.91
CA SER A 109 -5.58 3.62 10.51
C SER A 109 -6.60 4.31 9.60
N TRP A 110 -7.89 4.13 9.91
CA TRP A 110 -8.95 4.85 9.20
C TRP A 110 -8.79 6.36 9.32
N ASP A 111 -8.42 6.85 10.51
CA ASP A 111 -8.21 8.28 10.74
C ASP A 111 -7.06 8.84 9.88
N GLN A 112 -5.93 8.14 9.81
CA GLN A 112 -4.82 8.49 8.93
C GLN A 112 -5.27 8.58 7.46
N LEU A 113 -6.09 7.62 7.01
CA LEU A 113 -6.63 7.57 5.66
C LEU A 113 -7.72 8.60 5.38
N MET A 114 -8.29 9.27 6.37
CA MET A 114 -9.28 10.33 6.16
C MET A 114 -8.70 11.73 6.35
N SER A 115 -7.68 11.88 7.19
CA SER A 115 -7.13 13.18 7.60
C SER A 115 -5.85 13.60 6.87
N LYS A 116 -5.02 12.64 6.42
CA LYS A 116 -3.68 12.93 5.86
C LYS A 116 -3.64 12.91 4.33
N PRO A 117 -2.59 13.40 3.66
CA PRO A 117 -2.45 13.19 2.23
C PRO A 117 -2.43 11.69 1.87
N LEU A 118 -3.13 11.29 0.81
CA LEU A 118 -3.01 9.94 0.25
C LEU A 118 -1.91 9.93 -0.81
N PRO A 119 -1.24 8.79 -1.03
CA PRO A 119 -0.36 8.58 -2.18
C PRO A 119 -1.07 8.92 -3.50
N THR A 120 -0.33 9.51 -4.44
CA THR A 120 -0.86 9.93 -5.75
C THR A 120 -0.85 8.77 -6.75
N ASP A 121 -1.69 8.86 -7.78
CA ASP A 121 -2.07 7.84 -8.79
C ASP A 121 -0.92 7.18 -9.61
N GLY A 122 0.36 7.47 -9.32
CA GLY A 122 1.50 6.77 -9.94
C GLY A 122 1.61 5.29 -9.57
N TYR A 123 0.97 4.88 -8.46
CA TYR A 123 1.04 3.53 -7.88
C TYR A 123 -0.29 2.78 -7.96
N SER A 124 -1.12 3.11 -8.94
CA SER A 124 -2.52 2.70 -8.92
C SER A 124 -2.71 1.19 -9.18
N SER A 125 -1.81 0.55 -9.93
CA SER A 125 -1.99 -0.86 -10.28
C SER A 125 -1.49 -1.82 -9.19
N THR A 126 -2.31 -2.82 -8.84
CA THR A 126 -1.88 -4.01 -8.08
C THR A 126 -0.94 -4.94 -8.86
N VAL A 127 -0.76 -4.70 -10.16
CA VAL A 127 0.15 -5.51 -10.98
C VAL A 127 1.58 -5.30 -10.51
N GLY A 128 2.30 -6.41 -10.31
CA GLY A 128 3.70 -6.38 -9.95
C GLY A 128 3.99 -5.99 -8.50
N ILE A 129 2.97 -5.86 -7.64
CA ILE A 129 3.16 -5.64 -6.20
C ILE A 129 3.27 -7.00 -5.50
N ALA A 130 4.24 -7.11 -4.59
CA ALA A 130 4.35 -8.25 -3.68
C ALA A 130 3.10 -8.37 -2.78
N GLU A 131 2.69 -9.60 -2.51
CA GLU A 131 1.45 -9.88 -1.80
C GLU A 131 1.69 -9.79 -0.28
N ILE A 132 0.69 -9.29 0.46
CA ILE A 132 0.67 -9.35 1.91
C ILE A 132 -0.38 -10.38 2.28
N ASP A 133 0.06 -11.54 2.75
CA ASP A 133 -0.80 -12.65 3.13
C ASP A 133 -1.27 -12.49 4.56
N ARG A 134 -2.35 -13.19 4.90
CA ARG A 134 -2.94 -13.15 6.22
C ARG A 134 -3.32 -14.55 6.66
N ASP A 135 -2.86 -14.94 7.84
CA ASP A 135 -3.33 -16.14 8.52
C ASP A 135 -4.49 -15.76 9.46
N GLU A 136 -5.71 -16.18 9.10
CA GLU A 136 -6.91 -15.97 9.91
C GLU A 136 -6.82 -16.63 11.29
N THR A 137 -6.03 -17.71 11.43
CA THR A 137 -5.91 -18.47 12.68
C THR A 137 -4.95 -17.81 13.66
N GLY A 138 -3.86 -17.23 13.15
CA GLY A 138 -2.80 -16.60 13.94
C GLY A 138 -2.98 -15.09 14.20
N ASP A 139 -3.87 -14.40 13.48
CA ASP A 139 -3.93 -12.92 13.42
C ASP A 139 -2.59 -12.28 12.99
N GLU A 140 -1.89 -12.97 12.09
CA GLU A 140 -0.60 -12.57 11.55
C GLU A 140 -0.75 -12.18 10.09
N ASP A 141 -0.13 -11.05 9.73
CA ASP A 141 0.01 -10.60 8.35
C ASP A 141 1.47 -10.86 7.94
N THR A 142 1.70 -11.53 6.81
CA THR A 142 3.03 -11.93 6.37
C THR A 142 3.37 -11.37 4.99
N CYS A 143 4.66 -11.18 4.77
CA CYS A 143 5.20 -10.67 3.52
C CYS A 143 6.39 -11.54 3.12
N ASP A 144 6.31 -12.18 1.96
CA ASP A 144 7.43 -12.88 1.34
C ASP A 144 8.00 -12.01 0.21
N ALA A 145 9.16 -11.40 0.46
CA ALA A 145 9.71 -10.39 -0.43
C ALA A 145 11.24 -10.37 -0.45
N CYS A 146 11.78 -9.84 -1.54
CA CYS A 146 13.20 -9.51 -1.64
C CYS A 146 13.53 -8.36 -0.69
N CYS A 147 14.56 -8.53 0.13
CA CYS A 147 14.97 -7.54 1.11
C CYS A 147 16.48 -7.32 1.16
N ILE A 148 16.86 -6.16 1.69
CA ILE A 148 18.22 -5.83 2.11
C ILE A 148 18.19 -5.71 3.63
N GLU A 149 18.85 -6.63 4.31
CA GLU A 149 18.81 -6.70 5.79
C GLU A 149 19.42 -5.47 6.46
N LYS A 150 20.46 -4.88 5.87
CA LYS A 150 21.19 -3.72 6.43
C LYS A 150 21.57 -2.70 5.36
N GLY A 151 20.79 -1.64 5.26
CA GLY A 151 21.12 -0.44 4.49
C GLY A 151 21.12 0.80 5.37
N VAL A 152 22.17 1.62 5.25
CA VAL A 152 22.21 2.93 5.90
C VAL A 152 21.45 3.91 5.04
N VAL A 153 20.40 4.50 5.58
CA VAL A 153 19.60 5.54 4.92
C VAL A 153 19.91 6.87 5.59
N ARG A 154 20.18 7.90 4.79
CA ARG A 154 20.46 9.26 5.31
C ARG A 154 19.96 10.37 4.40
N GLY A 155 19.70 11.54 4.97
CA GLY A 155 19.34 12.76 4.21
C GLY A 155 17.85 12.90 3.87
N LEU A 156 17.00 11.96 4.31
CA LEU A 156 15.56 11.97 4.04
C LEU A 156 14.73 12.71 5.11
N GLN A 157 15.37 13.36 6.09
CA GLN A 157 14.68 14.18 7.10
C GLN A 157 14.38 15.61 6.62
N GLY A 158 15.12 16.11 5.62
CA GLY A 158 15.03 17.48 5.15
C GLY A 158 13.82 17.77 4.24
N SER A 159 13.66 19.04 3.84
CA SER A 159 12.59 19.48 2.92
C SER A 159 12.69 18.86 1.53
N ASP A 160 13.91 18.60 1.08
CA ASP A 160 14.17 18.23 -0.32
C ASP A 160 13.93 16.74 -0.58
N ARG A 161 13.73 15.95 0.49
CA ARG A 161 13.36 14.53 0.45
C ARG A 161 14.22 13.69 -0.50
N ARG A 162 15.48 14.05 -0.63
CA ARG A 162 16.52 13.36 -1.39
C ARG A 162 17.63 12.96 -0.44
N GLY A 163 18.04 11.72 -0.53
CA GLY A 163 19.01 11.14 0.36
C GLY A 163 19.83 10.07 -0.33
N GLU A 164 20.48 9.26 0.49
CA GLU A 164 21.35 8.19 0.02
C GLU A 164 21.03 6.90 0.79
N LEU A 165 20.98 5.80 0.05
CA LEU A 165 21.02 4.44 0.58
C LEU A 165 22.45 3.91 0.38
N ILE A 166 23.09 3.47 1.47
CA ILE A 166 24.41 2.87 1.44
C ILE A 166 24.31 1.42 1.89
N VAL A 167 24.80 0.52 1.05
CA VAL A 167 24.77 -0.93 1.27
C VAL A 167 26.14 -1.53 1.00
N LYS A 168 26.43 -2.67 1.62
CA LYS A 168 27.67 -3.42 1.39
C LYS A 168 27.42 -4.57 0.44
N ASP A 169 28.28 -4.72 -0.55
CA ASP A 169 28.28 -5.92 -1.39
C ASP A 169 28.85 -7.15 -0.66
N LYS A 170 28.82 -8.31 -1.34
CA LYS A 170 29.38 -9.56 -0.82
C LYS A 170 30.88 -9.49 -0.51
N GLY A 171 31.60 -8.54 -1.10
CA GLY A 171 33.01 -8.24 -0.82
C GLY A 171 33.23 -7.24 0.31
N GLY A 172 32.16 -6.69 0.90
CA GLY A 172 32.21 -5.69 1.95
C GLY A 172 32.45 -4.26 1.46
N ILE A 173 32.41 -4.02 0.15
CA ILE A 173 32.56 -2.68 -0.44
C ILE A 173 31.25 -1.93 -0.30
N GLU A 174 31.31 -0.68 0.16
CA GLU A 174 30.15 0.20 0.29
C GLU A 174 29.76 0.81 -1.07
N HIS A 175 28.48 0.77 -1.38
CA HIS A 175 27.87 1.34 -2.58
C HIS A 175 26.76 2.31 -2.19
N GLY A 176 26.80 3.54 -2.73
CA GLY A 176 25.81 4.57 -2.52
C GLY A 176 24.81 4.67 -3.67
N PHE A 177 23.54 4.85 -3.32
CA PHE A 177 22.40 4.95 -4.22
C PHE A 177 21.56 6.18 -3.90
N GLU A 178 21.21 6.98 -4.92
CA GLU A 178 20.32 8.12 -4.72
C GLU A 178 18.89 7.64 -4.47
N VAL A 179 18.32 8.04 -3.33
CA VAL A 179 16.94 7.72 -2.95
C VAL A 179 16.12 8.98 -2.75
N THR A 180 14.82 8.85 -2.98
CA THR A 180 13.86 9.95 -2.79
C THR A 180 12.65 9.49 -1.99
N ALA A 181 11.94 10.42 -1.38
CA ALA A 181 10.65 10.15 -0.76
C ALA A 181 9.62 11.17 -1.25
N THR A 182 8.53 10.72 -1.87
CA THR A 182 7.48 11.57 -2.45
C THR A 182 6.46 12.08 -1.41
N HIS A 183 6.76 11.91 -0.13
CA HIS A 183 5.92 12.28 1.01
C HIS A 183 6.68 13.12 2.05
N THR A 184 5.94 13.75 2.95
CA THR A 184 6.50 14.64 3.98
C THR A 184 6.92 13.93 5.28
N TYR A 185 6.48 12.69 5.51
CA TYR A 185 6.79 11.95 6.74
C TYR A 185 8.31 11.69 6.88
N PRO A 186 8.99 12.14 7.95
CA PRO A 186 10.45 12.05 8.08
C PRO A 186 10.95 10.61 8.14
N ILE A 187 12.11 10.36 7.52
CA ILE A 187 12.85 9.10 7.64
C ILE A 187 14.18 9.46 8.31
N PRO A 188 14.37 9.10 9.59
CA PRO A 188 15.60 9.38 10.31
C PRO A 188 16.83 8.76 9.64
N ASP A 189 17.99 9.31 9.95
CA ASP A 189 19.26 8.76 9.48
C ASP A 189 19.59 7.56 10.38
N ASP A 190 19.56 6.35 9.83
CA ASP A 190 19.81 5.12 10.58
C ASP A 190 20.14 3.95 9.64
N THR A 191 20.43 2.79 10.22
CA THR A 191 20.44 1.51 9.53
C THR A 191 19.06 0.87 9.58
N TYR A 192 18.59 0.44 8.42
CA TYR A 192 17.28 -0.18 8.25
C TYR A 192 17.37 -1.47 7.46
N THR A 193 16.31 -2.26 7.61
CA THR A 193 15.96 -3.31 6.68
C THR A 193 15.05 -2.71 5.61
N LEU A 194 15.31 -3.02 4.34
CA LEU A 194 14.53 -2.53 3.20
C LEU A 194 13.84 -3.70 2.50
N ILE A 195 12.55 -3.57 2.22
CA ILE A 195 11.74 -4.58 1.51
C ILE A 195 11.32 -4.03 0.15
N ASP A 196 11.60 -4.76 -0.93
CA ASP A 196 11.21 -4.40 -2.30
C ASP A 196 9.69 -4.61 -2.49
N SER A 197 9.03 -3.63 -3.11
CA SER A 197 7.60 -3.73 -3.47
C SER A 197 7.32 -4.65 -4.65
N CYS A 198 8.34 -5.01 -5.42
CA CYS A 198 8.19 -5.76 -6.66
C CYS A 198 7.91 -7.26 -6.43
N SER A 199 6.93 -7.80 -7.16
CA SER A 199 6.78 -9.25 -7.30
C SER A 199 7.73 -9.82 -8.37
N GLU A 200 8.02 -11.12 -8.29
CA GLU A 200 9.02 -11.82 -9.12
C GLU A 200 8.80 -11.70 -10.65
N TYR A 201 7.60 -11.34 -11.10
CA TYR A 201 7.19 -11.48 -12.50
C TYR A 201 7.09 -10.17 -13.29
N VAL A 202 6.77 -9.04 -12.66
CA VAL A 202 6.54 -7.77 -13.36
C VAL A 202 6.98 -6.60 -12.50
N ARG A 203 8.00 -5.84 -12.95
CA ARG A 203 8.51 -4.67 -12.22
C ARG A 203 7.87 -3.38 -12.72
N LEU A 204 6.89 -2.89 -11.98
CA LEU A 204 6.22 -1.60 -12.24
C LEU A 204 6.57 -0.52 -11.22
N HIS A 205 7.08 -0.93 -10.06
CA HIS A 205 7.31 -0.04 -8.91
C HIS A 205 8.77 -0.13 -8.48
N ASN A 206 9.38 1.00 -8.15
CA ASN A 206 10.74 1.09 -7.57
C ASN A 206 10.66 1.59 -6.12
N VAL A 207 9.59 1.18 -5.42
CA VAL A 207 9.31 1.57 -4.04
C VAL A 207 9.87 0.52 -3.10
N TRP A 208 10.47 0.98 -2.01
CA TRP A 208 11.01 0.15 -0.95
C TRP A 208 10.42 0.57 0.38
N VAL A 209 10.00 -0.41 1.18
CA VAL A 209 9.59 -0.15 2.57
C VAL A 209 10.82 -0.16 3.45
N VAL A 210 10.99 0.91 4.22
CA VAL A 210 12.05 1.06 5.21
C VAL A 210 11.50 0.69 6.57
N GLY A 211 12.19 -0.19 7.29
CA GLY A 211 11.76 -0.62 8.62
C GLY A 211 12.86 -1.28 9.43
N GLN A 212 12.46 -1.80 10.59
CA GLN A 212 13.34 -2.50 11.51
C GLN A 212 13.00 -3.98 11.53
N SER A 213 13.99 -4.82 11.21
CA SER A 213 13.93 -6.26 11.45
C SER A 213 14.07 -6.52 12.95
N LEU A 214 13.13 -7.27 13.51
CA LEU A 214 13.00 -7.58 14.93
C LEU A 214 13.10 -9.10 15.15
N PRO A 215 13.49 -9.54 16.37
CA PRO A 215 13.56 -10.97 16.69
C PRO A 215 12.26 -11.73 16.38
N GLY A 216 12.41 -12.95 15.86
CA GLY A 216 11.28 -13.79 15.47
C GLY A 216 10.73 -13.50 14.08
N GLY A 217 11.54 -12.93 13.18
CA GLY A 217 11.14 -12.66 11.79
C GLY A 217 10.12 -11.52 11.67
N LYS A 218 10.08 -10.62 12.65
CA LYS A 218 9.11 -9.51 12.67
C LYS A 218 9.66 -8.30 11.96
N PHE A 219 8.81 -7.56 11.27
CA PHE A 219 9.21 -6.32 10.59
C PHE A 219 8.33 -5.15 11.05
N GLU A 220 8.98 -4.14 11.62
CA GLU A 220 8.33 -2.88 12.01
C GLU A 220 8.56 -1.81 10.94
N LYS A 221 7.49 -1.43 10.25
CA LYS A 221 7.56 -0.38 9.24
C LYS A 221 7.90 0.98 9.87
N VAL A 222 8.82 1.71 9.23
CA VAL A 222 9.16 3.10 9.54
C VAL A 222 8.59 4.02 8.46
N SER A 223 8.87 3.76 7.18
CA SER A 223 8.34 4.54 6.06
C SER A 223 8.59 3.87 4.71
N VAL A 224 8.50 4.63 3.62
CA VAL A 224 8.73 4.16 2.24
C VAL A 224 9.69 5.11 1.52
N LEU A 225 10.49 4.59 0.58
CA LEU A 225 11.34 5.40 -0.28
C LEU A 225 11.34 4.86 -1.71
N GLU A 226 11.90 5.64 -2.62
CA GLU A 226 11.94 5.35 -4.04
C GLU A 226 13.36 5.44 -4.59
N LEU A 227 13.69 4.48 -5.44
CA LEU A 227 14.87 4.50 -6.28
C LEU A 227 14.47 4.88 -7.71
N SER A 228 15.34 5.62 -8.40
CA SER A 228 15.18 5.75 -9.85
C SER A 228 15.38 4.39 -10.51
N ARG A 229 14.83 4.19 -11.71
CA ARG A 229 15.02 2.95 -12.46
C ARG A 229 16.51 2.62 -12.67
N GLN A 230 17.34 3.65 -12.87
CA GLN A 230 18.78 3.48 -13.03
C GLN A 230 19.46 3.02 -11.74
N GLU A 231 19.12 3.63 -10.61
CA GLU A 231 19.66 3.25 -9.29
C GLU A 231 19.21 1.84 -8.91
N HIS A 232 17.96 1.48 -9.19
CA HIS A 232 17.44 0.13 -8.97
C HIS A 232 18.19 -0.92 -9.79
N CYS A 233 18.44 -0.67 -11.08
CA CYS A 233 19.24 -1.58 -11.90
C CYS A 233 20.65 -1.78 -11.34
N ARG A 234 21.32 -0.69 -10.94
CA ARG A 234 22.65 -0.75 -10.31
C ARG A 234 22.61 -1.56 -9.00
N LEU A 235 21.54 -1.44 -8.22
CA LEU A 235 21.38 -2.16 -6.95
C LEU A 235 21.20 -3.67 -7.20
N ASN A 236 20.37 -4.03 -8.18
CA ASN A 236 20.17 -5.42 -8.58
C ASN A 236 21.46 -6.08 -9.09
N ASP A 237 22.32 -5.33 -9.79
CA ASP A 237 23.59 -5.84 -10.31
C ASP A 237 24.56 -6.28 -9.18
N LEU A 238 24.35 -5.80 -7.95
CA LEU A 238 25.14 -6.24 -6.79
C LEU A 238 24.72 -7.62 -6.26
N ASP A 239 23.52 -8.09 -6.60
CA ASP A 239 22.98 -9.39 -6.15
C ASP A 239 23.04 -9.56 -4.62
N ILE A 240 22.66 -8.52 -3.89
CA ILE A 240 22.69 -8.46 -2.40
C ILE A 240 21.32 -8.62 -1.74
N THR A 241 20.25 -8.71 -2.54
CA THR A 241 18.90 -8.92 -2.03
C THR A 241 18.70 -10.39 -1.70
N GLU A 242 18.06 -10.67 -0.58
CA GLU A 242 17.70 -12.02 -0.15
C GLU A 242 16.19 -12.15 -0.06
N GLN A 243 15.65 -13.33 -0.36
CA GLN A 243 14.24 -13.61 -0.15
C GLN A 243 14.01 -13.90 1.34
N HIS A 244 13.10 -13.16 1.97
CA HIS A 244 12.77 -13.35 3.37
C HIS A 244 11.26 -13.23 3.59
N GLN A 245 10.75 -14.09 4.49
CA GLN A 245 9.38 -13.99 4.97
C GLN A 245 9.35 -13.24 6.30
N TYR A 246 8.66 -12.10 6.33
CA TYR A 246 8.46 -11.31 7.54
C TYR A 246 7.03 -11.42 8.07
N ILE A 247 6.88 -11.40 9.38
CA ILE A 247 5.62 -11.11 10.09
C ILE A 247 5.53 -9.60 10.28
N LEU A 248 4.54 -8.97 9.67
CA LEU A 248 4.33 -7.53 9.75
C LEU A 248 3.64 -7.15 11.05
N ILE A 249 4.22 -6.18 11.78
CA ILE A 249 3.64 -5.67 13.02
C ILE A 249 3.01 -4.30 12.88
#